data_AF-A0A2V8KVS2-F1
#
_entry.id   AF-A0A2V8KVS2-F1
#
_cell.length_a   1.000
_cell.length_b   1.000
_cell.length_c   1.000
_cell.angle_alpha   90.00
_cell.angle_beta   90.00
_cell.angle_gamma   90.00
#
_symmetry.space_group_name_H-M   'P 1'
#
loop_
_entity.id
_entity.type
_entity.pdbx_description
1 polymer ?
#
loop_
_entity_poly.entity_id
_entity_poly.type
_entity_poly.pdbx_seq_one_letter_code
_entity_poly.pdbx_strand_id
1 'polypeptide(L)'
;GGVELQFQDSWRTEVAAYELDKLIGLGMVPATIERTVDGKRGSLQFWVTAQMDEGQRVKRKLSAPNPIMWNQQVAKMRLWDNLIYNTDRNLGNILITDSWQIRLIDHSRTFRPFEQLKDPKAPTTFSRSLLAKLEELNEAMLKEHLGKYLSPYQIQGLLKRRDAILARSKELIAEKGGGAVLYQ
;
A
#
# COMPACT_ATOMS: atom_id res chain seq x y z
N GLY A 1 5.26 24.10 -1.57
CA GLY A 1 4.33 23.91 -0.45
C GLY A 1 2.92 24.05 -0.99
N GLY A 2 2.20 22.93 -1.11
CA GLY A 2 0.76 22.95 -1.36
C GLY A 2 0.05 22.76 -0.02
N VAL A 3 -1.12 23.39 0.14
CA VAL A 3 -1.97 23.14 1.31
C VAL A 3 -2.50 21.71 1.20
N GLU A 4 -2.11 20.83 2.13
CA GLU A 4 -2.68 19.48 2.21
C GLU A 4 -4.03 19.55 2.92
N LEU A 5 -5.11 19.34 2.16
CA LEU A 5 -6.45 19.22 2.71
C LEU A 5 -6.52 17.96 3.61
N GLN A 6 -6.99 18.14 4.86
CA GLN A 6 -7.06 17.07 5.87
C GLN A 6 -5.70 16.41 6.16
N PHE A 7 -4.68 17.23 6.45
CA PHE A 7 -3.37 16.76 6.91
C PHE A 7 -3.51 15.79 8.07
N GLN A 8 -2.87 14.62 7.94
CA GLN A 8 -2.74 13.63 9.00
C GLN A 8 -1.39 12.94 8.85
N ASP A 9 -0.71 12.81 10.00
CA ASP A 9 0.56 12.15 10.20
C ASP A 9 0.46 11.41 11.55
N SER A 10 0.33 10.08 11.53
CA SER A 10 -0.05 9.30 12.71
C SER A 10 0.57 7.91 12.76
N TRP A 11 1.15 7.55 13.90
CA TRP A 11 1.62 6.18 14.15
C TRP A 11 0.51 5.13 14.04
N ARG A 12 -0.77 5.51 14.23
CA ARG A 12 -1.89 4.58 14.13
C ARG A 12 -2.04 4.01 12.72
N THR A 13 -1.78 4.83 11.69
CA THR A 13 -1.88 4.37 10.31
C THR A 13 -0.74 3.47 9.90
N GLU A 14 0.42 3.54 10.56
CA GLU A 14 1.50 2.56 10.40
C GLU A 14 1.04 1.15 10.82
N VAL A 15 0.39 1.06 11.99
CA VAL A 15 -0.14 -0.23 12.47
C VAL A 15 -1.29 -0.70 11.58
N ALA A 16 -2.21 0.20 11.21
CA ALA A 16 -3.30 -0.12 10.31
C ALA A 16 -2.82 -0.60 8.92
N ALA A 17 -1.75 -0.02 8.39
CA ALA A 17 -1.12 -0.43 7.13
C ALA A 17 -0.61 -1.87 7.22
N TYR A 18 0.07 -2.24 8.31
CA TYR A 18 0.54 -3.62 8.49
C TYR A 18 -0.61 -4.61 8.72
N GLU A 19 -1.63 -4.24 9.50
CA GLU A 19 -2.81 -5.09 9.68
C GLU A 19 -3.55 -5.34 8.35
N LEU A 20 -3.70 -4.30 7.52
CA LEU A 20 -4.31 -4.46 6.19
C LEU A 20 -3.42 -5.24 5.22
N ASP A 21 -2.10 -5.05 5.24
CA ASP A 21 -1.14 -5.84 4.45
C ASP A 21 -1.33 -7.35 4.68
N LYS A 22 -1.46 -7.75 5.96
CA LYS A 22 -1.74 -9.14 6.33
C LYS A 22 -3.09 -9.64 5.79
N LEU A 23 -4.15 -8.84 5.92
CA LEU A 23 -5.49 -9.22 5.46
C LEU A 23 -5.53 -9.52 3.96
N ILE A 24 -4.80 -8.72 3.16
CA ILE A 24 -4.82 -8.86 1.71
C ILE A 24 -3.66 -9.68 1.15
N GLY A 25 -2.73 -10.13 2.00
CA GLY A 25 -1.55 -10.89 1.60
C GLY A 25 -0.58 -10.09 0.72
N LEU A 26 -0.45 -8.77 0.96
CA LEU A 26 0.46 -7.92 0.18
C LEU A 26 1.93 -8.29 0.45
N GLY A 27 2.30 -8.47 1.72
CA GLY A 27 3.62 -8.93 2.13
C GLY A 27 4.73 -7.91 1.86
N MET A 28 4.42 -6.61 1.84
CA MET A 28 5.38 -5.52 1.57
C MET A 28 5.59 -4.59 2.75
N VAL A 29 4.63 -4.49 3.67
CA VAL A 29 4.74 -3.64 4.86
C VAL A 29 5.50 -4.39 5.96
N PRO A 30 6.59 -3.84 6.52
CA PRO A 30 7.30 -4.46 7.63
C PRO A 30 6.41 -4.61 8.86
N ALA A 31 6.68 -5.65 9.65
CA ALA A 31 5.90 -5.92 10.85
C ALA A 31 5.84 -4.69 11.76
N THR A 32 4.63 -4.20 12.01
CA THR A 32 4.40 -2.97 12.76
C THR A 32 3.32 -3.19 13.80
N ILE A 33 3.65 -2.98 15.07
CA ILE A 33 2.72 -3.19 16.19
C ILE A 33 2.51 -1.91 16.99
N GLU A 34 1.37 -1.80 17.66
CA GLU A 34 1.21 -0.82 18.74
C GLU A 34 2.04 -1.26 19.95
N ARG A 35 2.84 -0.34 20.50
CA ARG A 35 3.62 -0.56 21.71
C ARG A 35 3.64 0.69 22.58
N THR A 36 3.69 0.49 23.90
CA THR A 36 3.98 1.55 24.86
C THR A 36 5.42 1.38 25.34
N VAL A 37 6.23 2.43 25.20
CA VAL A 37 7.61 2.52 25.69
C VAL A 37 7.71 3.79 26.54
N ASP A 38 8.22 3.67 27.76
CA ASP A 38 8.34 4.78 28.72
C ASP A 38 7.04 5.60 28.88
N GLY A 39 5.91 4.91 28.96
CA GLY A 39 4.57 5.51 29.08
C GLY A 39 4.02 6.17 27.81
N LYS A 40 4.79 6.19 26.71
CA LYS A 40 4.35 6.75 25.42
C LYS A 40 3.91 5.64 24.48
N ARG A 41 2.67 5.71 24.04
CA ARG A 41 2.10 4.79 23.04
C ARG A 41 2.45 5.25 21.62
N GLY A 42 2.91 4.31 20.79
CA GLY A 42 3.25 4.55 19.40
C GLY A 42 3.25 3.27 18.57
N SER A 43 3.81 3.35 17.36
CA SER A 43 4.12 2.18 16.53
C SER A 43 5.56 1.73 16.75
N LEU A 44 5.78 0.42 16.79
CA LEU A 44 7.10 -0.20 16.73
C LEU A 44 7.18 -1.02 15.44
N GLN A 45 8.05 -0.61 14.53
CA GLN A 45 8.22 -1.25 13.23
C GLN A 45 9.53 -2.06 13.19
N PHE A 46 9.45 -3.26 12.61
CA PHE A 46 10.60 -4.11 12.38
C PHE A 46 11.59 -3.41 11.44
N TRP A 47 12.84 -3.37 11.86
CA TRP A 47 13.90 -2.73 11.09
C TRP A 47 14.28 -3.61 9.89
N VAL A 48 13.93 -3.16 8.69
CA VAL A 48 14.28 -3.84 7.44
C VAL A 48 15.78 -3.67 7.18
N THR A 49 16.48 -4.79 7.01
CA THR A 49 17.85 -4.78 6.49
C THR A 49 17.81 -4.61 4.98
N ALA A 50 17.77 -3.35 4.52
CA ALA A 50 17.76 -3.00 3.11
C ALA A 50 19.18 -2.82 2.56
N GLN A 51 19.41 -3.23 1.31
CA GLN A 51 20.66 -2.94 0.60
C GLN A 51 20.69 -1.48 0.14
N MET A 52 19.53 -0.94 -0.24
CA MET A 52 19.37 0.44 -0.72
C MET A 52 17.91 0.87 -0.70
N ASP A 53 17.65 2.17 -0.80
CA ASP A 53 16.35 2.70 -1.18
C ASP A 53 16.26 2.90 -2.72
N GLU A 54 15.05 3.14 -3.21
CA GLU A 54 14.81 3.36 -4.65
C GLU A 54 15.55 4.59 -5.20
N GLY A 55 15.72 5.63 -4.38
CA GLY A 55 16.46 6.84 -4.76
C GLY A 55 17.94 6.52 -5.05
N GLN A 56 18.56 5.71 -4.19
CA GLN A 56 19.91 5.19 -4.38
C GLN A 56 19.99 4.28 -5.62
N ARG A 57 19.02 3.37 -5.84
CA ARG A 57 18.98 2.51 -7.04
C ARG A 57 18.97 3.34 -8.31
N VAL A 58 18.09 4.34 -8.38
CA VAL A 58 17.96 5.26 -9.53
C VAL A 58 19.24 6.07 -9.73
N LYS A 59 19.81 6.66 -8.67
CA LYS A 59 21.05 7.45 -8.74
C LYS A 59 22.23 6.62 -9.26
N ARG A 60 22.32 5.35 -8.85
CA ARG A 60 23.36 4.40 -9.28
C ARG A 60 23.04 3.72 -10.62
N LYS A 61 21.88 4.00 -11.22
CA LYS A 61 21.40 3.40 -12.48
C LYS A 61 21.39 1.86 -12.45
N LEU A 62 21.02 1.28 -11.31
CA LEU A 62 20.98 -0.16 -11.14
C LEU A 62 19.67 -0.74 -11.68
N SER A 63 19.77 -1.84 -12.41
CA SER A 63 18.61 -2.61 -12.90
C SER A 63 18.37 -3.82 -12.00
N ALA A 64 17.10 -4.14 -11.74
CA ALA A 64 16.74 -5.36 -11.05
C ALA A 64 17.15 -6.58 -11.91
N PRO A 65 17.74 -7.64 -11.31
CA PRO A 65 18.11 -8.86 -12.02
C PRO A 65 16.94 -9.52 -12.74
N ASN A 66 15.73 -9.37 -12.20
CA ASN A 66 14.49 -9.84 -12.82
C ASN A 66 13.52 -8.66 -13.03
N PRO A 67 13.50 -8.08 -14.25
CA PRO A 67 12.62 -6.95 -14.58
C PRO A 67 11.12 -7.28 -14.45
N ILE A 68 10.72 -8.53 -14.72
CA ILE A 68 9.31 -8.96 -14.64
C ILE A 68 8.85 -8.92 -13.18
N MET A 69 9.60 -9.56 -12.28
CA MET A 69 9.29 -9.55 -10.84
C MET A 69 9.33 -8.14 -10.26
N TRP A 70 10.30 -7.32 -10.68
CA TRP A 70 10.37 -5.92 -10.27
C TRP A 70 9.10 -5.14 -10.66
N ASN A 71 8.68 -5.25 -11.92
CA ASN A 71 7.49 -4.57 -12.41
C ASN A 71 6.22 -5.03 -11.69
N GLN A 72 6.10 -6.31 -11.36
CA GLN A 72 4.99 -6.83 -10.56
C GLN A 72 4.99 -6.25 -9.13
N GLN A 73 6.15 -6.15 -8.48
CA GLN A 73 6.24 -5.52 -7.15
C GLN A 73 5.85 -4.03 -7.20
N VAL A 74 6.32 -3.30 -8.22
CA VAL A 74 5.93 -1.90 -8.45
C VAL A 74 4.43 -1.78 -8.72
N ALA A 75 3.82 -2.71 -9.45
CA ALA A 75 2.38 -2.74 -9.69
C ALA A 75 1.59 -2.95 -8.38
N LYS A 76 2.03 -3.88 -7.52
CA LYS A 76 1.45 -4.08 -6.17
C LYS A 76 1.55 -2.80 -5.32
N MET A 77 2.71 -2.14 -5.31
CA MET A 77 2.90 -0.86 -4.61
C MET A 77 1.92 0.22 -5.10
N ARG A 78 1.74 0.37 -6.43
CA ARG A 78 0.82 1.36 -6.99
C ARG A 78 -0.64 1.11 -6.62
N LEU A 79 -1.06 -0.16 -6.60
CA LEU A 79 -2.37 -0.55 -6.08
C LEU A 79 -2.48 -0.22 -4.59
N TRP A 80 -1.46 -0.58 -3.80
CA TRP A 80 -1.42 -0.36 -2.36
C TRP A 80 -1.55 1.11 -1.99
N ASP A 81 -0.72 1.98 -2.57
CA ASP A 81 -0.74 3.41 -2.29
C ASP A 81 -2.07 4.06 -2.69
N ASN A 82 -2.75 3.54 -3.72
CA ASN A 82 -4.10 3.98 -4.07
C ASN A 82 -5.16 3.47 -3.09
N LEU A 83 -5.07 2.21 -2.65
CA LEU A 83 -6.00 1.60 -1.70
C LEU A 83 -5.99 2.36 -0.37
N ILE A 84 -4.80 2.66 0.15
CA ILE A 84 -4.65 3.38 1.43
C ILE A 84 -4.59 4.89 1.26
N TYR A 85 -4.69 5.44 0.05
CA TYR A 85 -4.54 6.88 -0.23
C TYR A 85 -3.26 7.46 0.40
N ASN A 86 -2.12 6.90 0.04
CA ASN A 86 -0.82 7.36 0.53
C ASN A 86 -0.44 8.69 -0.12
N THR A 87 -0.38 9.77 0.65
CA THR A 87 -0.04 11.10 0.12
C THR A 87 1.47 11.34 -0.01
N ASP A 88 2.30 10.48 0.59
CA ASP A 88 3.72 10.75 0.82
C ASP A 88 4.66 9.64 0.32
N ARG A 89 4.22 8.82 -0.64
CA ARG A 89 5.13 7.86 -1.28
C ARG A 89 6.24 8.62 -2.01
N ASN A 90 7.46 8.49 -1.52
CA ASN A 90 8.69 8.99 -2.14
C ASN A 90 9.74 7.87 -2.25
N LEU A 91 10.82 8.12 -2.99
CA LEU A 91 11.83 7.08 -3.29
C LEU A 91 12.59 6.59 -2.05
N GLY A 92 12.70 7.42 -1.00
CA GLY A 92 13.32 7.02 0.27
C GLY A 92 12.47 6.03 1.07
N ASN A 93 11.15 6.04 0.85
CA ASN A 93 10.20 5.17 1.54
C ASN A 93 9.97 3.83 0.82
N ILE A 94 10.79 3.52 -0.19
CA ILE A 94 10.78 2.28 -0.95
C ILE A 94 12.13 1.60 -0.71
N LEU A 95 12.17 0.69 0.25
CA LEU A 95 13.37 -0.06 0.58
C LEU A 95 13.51 -1.28 -0.34
N ILE A 96 14.75 -1.61 -0.70
CA ILE A 96 15.09 -2.74 -1.55
C ILE A 96 16.05 -3.64 -0.78
N THR A 97 15.64 -4.88 -0.54
CA THR A 97 16.49 -5.90 0.11
C THR A 97 17.62 -6.35 -0.82
N ASP A 98 18.60 -7.07 -0.28
CA ASP A 98 19.64 -7.78 -1.04
C ASP A 98 19.08 -8.71 -2.13
N SER A 99 17.94 -9.33 -1.83
CA SER A 99 17.14 -10.21 -2.69
C SER A 99 16.19 -9.46 -3.64
N TRP A 100 16.34 -8.14 -3.78
CA TRP A 100 15.52 -7.29 -4.67
C TRP A 100 14.02 -7.31 -4.37
N GLN A 101 13.66 -7.50 -3.09
CA GLN A 101 12.29 -7.36 -2.63
C GLN A 101 12.01 -5.92 -2.21
N ILE A 102 10.85 -5.39 -2.60
CA ILE A 102 10.37 -4.07 -2.17
C ILE A 102 9.74 -4.18 -0.79
N ARG A 103 10.20 -3.34 0.13
CA ARG A 103 9.56 -3.09 1.43
C ARG A 103 9.11 -1.64 1.51
N LEU A 104 7.84 -1.45 1.84
CA LEU A 104 7.22 -0.13 1.90
C LEU A 104 7.21 0.32 3.36
N ILE A 105 7.85 1.45 3.64
CA ILE A 105 7.85 2.07 4.96
C ILE A 105 7.09 3.40 4.92
N ASP A 106 6.88 3.96 6.12
CA ASP A 106 6.35 5.30 6.33
C ASP A 106 4.95 5.50 5.71
N HIS A 107 3.96 5.01 6.44
CA HIS A 107 2.53 5.06 6.15
C HIS A 107 1.79 6.04 7.07
N SER A 108 2.48 6.96 7.75
CA SER A 108 1.87 7.90 8.67
C SER A 108 0.86 8.84 7.99
N ARG A 109 1.03 9.07 6.67
CA ARG A 109 0.20 9.94 5.83
C ARG A 109 -0.71 9.18 4.86
N THR A 110 -1.49 8.26 5.42
CA THR A 110 -2.41 7.38 4.67
C THR A 110 -3.82 7.42 5.26
N PHE A 111 -4.72 6.59 4.73
CA PHE A 111 -6.11 6.42 5.12
C PHE A 111 -6.90 7.72 5.24
N ARG A 112 -6.77 8.63 4.26
CA ARG A 112 -7.69 9.77 4.17
C ARG A 112 -9.12 9.27 3.96
N PRO A 113 -10.17 9.99 4.39
CA PRO A 113 -11.56 9.57 4.20
C PRO A 113 -12.08 9.80 2.76
N PHE A 114 -11.20 10.15 1.83
CA PHE A 114 -11.55 10.39 0.42
C PHE A 114 -11.94 9.10 -0.31
N GLU A 115 -13.00 9.13 -1.09
CA GLU A 115 -13.53 7.96 -1.77
C GLU A 115 -12.79 7.66 -3.09
N GLN A 116 -12.24 8.69 -3.72
CA GLN A 116 -11.52 8.58 -4.98
C GLN A 116 -10.12 7.98 -4.79
N LEU A 117 -9.63 7.34 -5.85
CA LEU A 117 -8.22 6.95 -5.95
C LEU A 117 -7.35 8.20 -6.02
N LYS A 118 -6.17 8.16 -5.39
CA LYS A 118 -5.23 9.28 -5.39
C LYS A 118 -4.61 9.49 -6.78
N ASP A 119 -4.21 8.40 -7.42
CA ASP A 119 -3.74 8.36 -8.80
C ASP A 119 -4.44 7.19 -9.53
N PRO A 120 -5.64 7.42 -10.08
CA PRO A 120 -6.42 6.39 -10.78
C PRO A 120 -5.71 5.79 -12.01
N LYS A 121 -4.68 6.45 -12.54
CA LYS A 121 -3.96 6.01 -13.74
C LYS A 121 -2.77 5.10 -13.41
N ALA A 122 -2.28 5.10 -12.16
CA ALA A 122 -1.11 4.31 -11.78
C ALA A 122 -1.34 2.78 -11.78
N PRO A 123 -2.46 2.24 -11.22
CA PRO A 123 -2.75 0.81 -11.28
C PRO A 123 -3.19 0.41 -12.68
N THR A 124 -2.31 -0.31 -13.39
CA THR A 124 -2.51 -0.70 -14.80
C THR A 124 -2.42 -2.20 -15.04
N THR A 125 -1.77 -2.92 -14.12
CA THR A 125 -1.70 -4.38 -14.08
C THR A 125 -1.89 -4.84 -12.64
N PHE A 126 -2.44 -6.04 -12.46
CA PHE A 126 -2.91 -6.51 -11.16
C PHE A 126 -2.53 -7.96 -10.90
N SER A 127 -2.13 -8.24 -9.66
CA SER A 127 -1.98 -9.63 -9.19
C SER A 127 -3.36 -10.22 -8.98
N ARG A 128 -3.58 -11.42 -9.52
CA ARG A 128 -4.83 -12.17 -9.38
C ARG A 128 -5.15 -12.47 -7.92
N SER A 129 -4.16 -12.93 -7.16
CA SER A 129 -4.31 -13.24 -5.74
C SER A 129 -4.68 -11.99 -4.93
N LEU A 130 -4.08 -10.84 -5.24
CA LEU A 130 -4.39 -9.59 -4.56
C LEU A 130 -5.81 -9.09 -4.88
N LEU A 131 -6.25 -9.17 -6.14
CA LEU A 131 -7.63 -8.80 -6.50
C LEU A 131 -8.66 -9.68 -5.80
N ALA A 132 -8.45 -11.00 -5.76
CA ALA A 132 -9.33 -11.92 -5.06
C ALA A 132 -9.44 -11.56 -3.57
N LYS A 133 -8.32 -11.22 -2.93
CA LYS A 133 -8.32 -10.77 -1.53
C LYS A 133 -9.04 -9.44 -1.32
N LEU A 134 -8.96 -8.51 -2.28
CA LEU A 134 -9.74 -7.27 -2.23
C LEU A 134 -11.24 -7.53 -2.35
N GLU A 135 -11.67 -8.50 -3.17
CA GLU A 135 -13.09 -8.88 -3.29
C GLU A 135 -13.66 -9.43 -1.97
N GLU A 136 -12.84 -10.15 -1.20
CA GLU A 136 -13.21 -10.69 0.11
C GLU A 136 -13.37 -9.60 1.20
N LEU A 137 -12.65 -8.47 1.09
CA LEU A 137 -12.72 -7.40 2.08
C LEU A 137 -14.15 -6.85 2.22
N ASN A 138 -14.58 -6.65 3.45
CA ASN A 138 -15.87 -6.02 3.74
C ASN A 138 -15.77 -5.14 4.99
N GLU A 139 -16.81 -4.35 5.23
CA GLU A 139 -16.82 -3.38 6.33
C GLU A 139 -16.66 -4.03 7.71
N ALA A 140 -17.27 -5.21 7.93
CA ALA A 140 -17.17 -5.91 9.21
C ALA A 140 -15.72 -6.32 9.50
N MET A 141 -15.04 -6.95 8.52
CA MET A 141 -13.63 -7.31 8.64
C MET A 141 -12.74 -6.09 8.88
N LEU A 142 -12.95 -4.99 8.14
CA LEU A 142 -12.13 -3.79 8.31
C LEU A 142 -12.37 -3.13 9.67
N LYS A 143 -13.60 -3.13 10.18
CA LYS A 143 -13.90 -2.63 11.54
C LYS A 143 -13.24 -3.49 12.61
N GLU A 144 -13.33 -4.81 12.47
CA GLU A 144 -12.73 -5.77 13.40
C GLU A 144 -11.22 -5.57 13.52
N HIS A 145 -10.52 -5.52 12.38
CA HIS A 145 -9.06 -5.49 12.36
C HIS A 145 -8.46 -4.08 12.46
N LEU A 146 -9.13 -3.07 11.89
CA LEU A 146 -8.56 -1.72 11.76
C LEU A 146 -9.30 -0.66 12.60
N GLY A 147 -10.48 -0.96 13.15
CA GLY A 147 -11.33 0.02 13.85
C GLY A 147 -10.70 0.62 15.12
N LYS A 148 -9.69 -0.05 15.70
CA LYS A 148 -8.88 0.51 16.80
C LYS A 148 -8.01 1.70 16.33
N TYR A 149 -7.61 1.70 15.06
CA TYR A 149 -6.64 2.62 14.48
C TYR A 149 -7.27 3.64 13.55
N LEU A 150 -8.33 3.24 12.84
CA LEU A 150 -9.03 4.03 11.82
C LEU A 150 -10.45 4.38 12.26
N SER A 151 -10.87 5.60 11.97
CA SER A 151 -12.25 6.03 12.16
C SER A 151 -13.21 5.37 11.16
N PRO A 152 -14.54 5.36 11.43
CA PRO A 152 -15.53 4.84 10.49
C PRO A 152 -15.47 5.49 9.10
N TYR A 153 -15.21 6.80 9.01
CA TYR A 153 -15.08 7.52 7.74
C TYR A 153 -13.86 7.06 6.93
N GLN A 154 -12.74 6.76 7.60
CA GLN A 154 -11.54 6.26 6.92
C GLN A 154 -11.75 4.84 6.39
N ILE A 155 -12.46 4.00 7.15
CA ILE A 155 -12.86 2.65 6.71
C ILE A 155 -13.80 2.73 5.50
N GLN A 156 -14.78 3.64 5.51
CA GLN A 156 -15.66 3.87 4.37
C GLN A 156 -14.89 4.33 3.13
N GLY A 157 -13.97 5.31 3.28
CA GLY A 157 -13.10 5.74 2.18
C GLY A 157 -12.23 4.59 1.64
N LEU A 158 -11.69 3.73 2.51
CA LEU A 158 -10.95 2.53 2.10
C LEU A 158 -11.81 1.56 1.28
N LEU A 159 -13.05 1.29 1.70
CA LEU A 159 -13.98 0.44 0.95
C LEU A 159 -14.31 1.00 -0.43
N LYS A 160 -14.58 2.31 -0.52
CA LYS A 160 -14.84 2.96 -1.81
C LYS A 160 -13.65 2.87 -2.76
N ARG A 161 -12.44 3.04 -2.25
CA ARG A 161 -11.21 2.88 -3.05
C ARG A 161 -10.97 1.42 -3.44
N ARG A 162 -11.28 0.46 -2.56
CA ARG A 162 -11.29 -0.97 -2.91
C ARG A 162 -12.22 -1.21 -4.10
N ASP A 163 -13.47 -0.74 -4.02
CA ASP A 163 -14.46 -0.92 -5.10
C ASP A 163 -13.98 -0.28 -6.41
N ALA A 164 -13.39 0.92 -6.33
CA ALA A 164 -12.86 1.63 -7.49
C ALA A 164 -11.66 0.89 -8.14
N ILE A 165 -10.78 0.27 -7.35
CA ILE A 165 -9.68 -0.56 -7.86
C ILE A 165 -10.23 -1.79 -8.60
N LEU A 166 -11.23 -2.46 -8.03
CA LEU A 166 -11.87 -3.62 -8.67
C LEU A 166 -12.55 -3.22 -9.98
N ALA A 167 -13.30 -2.11 -9.99
CA ALA A 167 -13.92 -1.57 -11.20
C ALA A 167 -12.86 -1.25 -12.27
N ARG A 168 -11.78 -0.56 -11.87
CA ARG A 168 -10.68 -0.22 -12.78
C ARG A 168 -10.01 -1.45 -13.39
N SER A 169 -9.86 -2.52 -12.61
CA SER A 169 -9.30 -3.78 -13.11
C SER A 169 -10.21 -4.41 -14.19
N LYS A 170 -11.53 -4.40 -13.97
CA LYS A 170 -12.53 -4.94 -14.92
C LYS A 170 -12.57 -4.14 -16.21
N GLU A 171 -12.53 -2.81 -16.12
CA GLU A 171 -12.42 -1.92 -17.30
C GLU A 171 -11.20 -2.26 -18.15
N LEU A 172 -10.02 -2.33 -17.51
CA LEU A 172 -8.78 -2.61 -18.23
C LEU A 172 -8.77 -4.01 -18.85
N ILE A 173 -9.34 -5.01 -18.17
CA ILE A 173 -9.50 -6.36 -18.72
C ILE A 173 -10.40 -6.34 -19.96
N ALA A 174 -11.50 -5.59 -19.94
CA ALA A 174 -12.39 -5.46 -21.09
C ALA A 174 -11.72 -4.73 -22.26
N GLU A 175 -10.93 -3.70 -22.00
CA GLU A 175 -10.23 -2.90 -23.01
C GLU A 175 -9.03 -3.63 -23.64
N LYS A 176 -8.23 -4.35 -22.83
CA LYS A 176 -6.89 -4.84 -23.22
C LYS A 176 -6.73 -6.35 -23.17
N GLY A 177 -7.73 -7.05 -22.63
CA GLY A 177 -7.69 -8.49 -22.40
C GLY A 177 -6.97 -8.87 -21.10
N GLY A 178 -7.42 -9.96 -20.47
CA GLY A 178 -6.92 -10.41 -19.16
C GLY A 178 -5.43 -10.77 -19.15
N GLY A 179 -4.87 -11.26 -20.27
CA GLY A 179 -3.44 -11.62 -20.37
C GLY A 179 -2.49 -10.42 -20.31
N ALA A 180 -2.95 -9.23 -20.72
CA ALA A 180 -2.15 -8.00 -20.66
C ALA A 180 -2.25 -7.28 -19.31
N VAL A 181 -3.29 -7.60 -18.53
CA VAL A 181 -3.64 -6.86 -17.30
C VAL A 181 -3.37 -7.68 -16.04
N LEU A 182 -3.54 -8.99 -16.09
CA LEU A 182 -3.45 -9.87 -14.93
C LEU A 182 -2.18 -10.69 -14.93
N TYR A 183 -1.48 -10.70 -13.79
CA TYR A 183 -0.37 -11.59 -13.50
C TYR A 183 -0.65 -12.40 -12.22
N GLN A 184 0.18 -13.39 -11.94
CA GLN A 184 0.03 -14.26 -10.75
C GLN A 184 0.21 -13.46 -9.45
#